data_AF-A0A849C4Z0-F1
#
_entry.id   AF-A0A849C4Z0-F1
#
_cell.length_a   1.000
_cell.length_b   1.000
_cell.length_c   1.000
_cell.angle_alpha   90.00
_cell.angle_beta   90.00
_cell.angle_gamma   90.00
#
_symmetry.space_group_name_H-M   'P 1'
#
loop_
_entity.id
_entity.type
_entity.pdbx_description
1 polymer ?
#
loop_
_entity_poly.entity_id
_entity_poly.type
_entity_poly.pdbx_seq_one_letter_code
_entity_poly.pdbx_strand_id
1 'polypeptide(L)'
;MDPNQSQPPPTVSRRTARWTIAACAVLLIGSLTGVAYLAVSQWRSNSDAADRIVSEAAGMSFVAPEGWQEASQEGGGRLVYGQVALEQPGGEGAILLGKLDSSLFASAESDNAKAACTLGSGMGEFFLPSSGERVDRENREVKGREVDGDSCFYRVRFADDDPQAEVYAAVVSSGDERWWITWLGNADAPVDRAAAHALAESIQPL
;
A
#
# COMPACT_ATOMS: atom_id res chain seq x y z
N MET A 1 -86.13 12.65 6.06
CA MET A 1 -85.94 11.99 4.76
C MET A 1 -85.16 12.95 3.87
N ASP A 2 -83.88 12.78 3.54
CA ASP A 2 -82.81 11.90 4.03
C ASP A 2 -81.46 12.57 3.66
N PRO A 3 -80.43 12.56 4.53
CA PRO A 3 -79.17 13.27 4.31
C PRO A 3 -78.04 12.27 4.04
N ASN A 4 -77.77 11.89 2.78
CA ASN A 4 -76.52 11.19 2.48
C ASN A 4 -76.26 11.11 0.97
N GLN A 5 -75.28 11.84 0.45
CA GLN A 5 -74.50 11.36 -0.68
C GLN A 5 -73.02 11.56 -0.37
N SER A 6 -72.46 10.53 0.25
CA SER A 6 -71.03 10.37 0.50
C SER A 6 -70.32 10.24 -0.84
N GLN A 7 -69.38 11.14 -1.12
CA GLN A 7 -68.51 11.05 -2.29
C GLN A 7 -67.61 9.81 -2.13
N PRO A 8 -67.52 8.90 -3.11
CA PRO A 8 -66.70 7.70 -2.98
C PRO A 8 -65.22 8.07 -2.86
N PRO A 9 -64.43 7.33 -2.06
CA PRO A 9 -63.01 7.62 -1.89
C PRO A 9 -62.27 7.49 -3.23
N PRO A 10 -61.22 8.30 -3.47
CA PRO A 10 -60.47 8.24 -4.71
C PRO A 10 -59.88 6.84 -4.90
N THR A 11 -60.31 6.16 -5.96
CA THR A 11 -59.78 4.85 -6.35
C THR A 11 -58.40 5.04 -6.98
N VAL A 12 -57.35 4.86 -6.18
CA VAL A 12 -55.98 4.80 -6.70
C VAL A 12 -55.88 3.57 -7.60
N SER A 13 -55.64 3.79 -8.91
CA SER A 13 -55.50 2.68 -9.84
C SER A 13 -54.32 1.80 -9.42
N ARG A 14 -54.52 0.47 -9.43
CA ARG A 14 -53.50 -0.52 -9.05
C ARG A 14 -52.21 -0.38 -9.86
N ARG A 15 -52.27 0.22 -11.06
CA ARG A 15 -51.10 0.49 -11.89
C ARG A 15 -50.32 1.69 -11.37
N THR A 16 -50.99 2.76 -10.97
CA THR A 16 -50.36 3.97 -10.44
C THR A 16 -49.69 3.70 -9.09
N ALA A 17 -50.36 2.97 -8.18
CA ALA A 17 -49.78 2.58 -6.89
C ALA A 17 -48.51 1.71 -7.03
N ARG A 18 -48.49 0.82 -8.04
CA ARG A 18 -47.33 -0.05 -8.30
C ARG A 18 -46.09 0.73 -8.75
N TRP A 19 -46.27 1.77 -9.58
CA TRP A 19 -45.15 2.61 -10.03
C TRP A 19 -44.62 3.51 -8.92
N THR A 20 -45.50 4.05 -8.05
CA THR A 20 -45.06 4.88 -6.92
C THR A 20 -44.26 4.08 -5.88
N ILE A 21 -44.69 2.85 -5.56
CA ILE A 21 -43.96 1.97 -4.62
C ILE A 21 -42.60 1.56 -5.21
N ALA A 22 -42.53 1.24 -6.51
CA ALA A 22 -41.27 0.89 -7.17
C ALA A 22 -40.28 2.08 -7.17
N ALA A 23 -40.75 3.30 -7.40
CA ALA A 23 -39.91 4.50 -7.36
C ALA A 23 -39.37 4.80 -5.95
N CYS A 24 -40.20 4.64 -4.91
CA CYS A 24 -39.73 4.79 -3.52
C CYS A 24 -38.73 3.70 -3.12
N ALA A 25 -38.92 2.45 -3.58
CA ALA A 25 -38.01 1.35 -3.28
C ALA A 25 -36.61 1.57 -3.91
N VAL A 26 -36.54 2.06 -5.16
CA VAL A 26 -35.25 2.34 -5.83
C VAL A 26 -34.49 3.47 -5.17
N LEU A 27 -35.18 4.53 -4.73
CA LEU A 27 -34.55 5.65 -4.01
C LEU A 27 -34.04 5.24 -2.61
N LEU A 28 -34.79 4.40 -1.89
CA LEU A 28 -34.36 3.88 -0.59
C LEU A 28 -33.15 2.96 -0.72
N ILE A 29 -33.13 2.05 -1.71
CA ILE A 29 -31.99 1.16 -1.96
C ILE A 29 -30.75 1.97 -2.35
N GLY A 30 -30.87 2.95 -3.25
CA GLY A 30 -29.75 3.82 -3.63
C GLY A 30 -29.15 4.58 -2.45
N SER A 31 -29.98 5.08 -1.53
CA SER A 31 -29.52 5.78 -0.33
C SER A 31 -28.82 4.86 0.68
N LEU A 32 -29.31 3.63 0.86
CA LEU A 32 -28.69 2.65 1.75
C LEU A 32 -27.33 2.19 1.24
N THR A 33 -27.19 1.96 -0.07
CA THR A 33 -25.89 1.59 -0.67
C THR A 33 -24.89 2.74 -0.62
N GLY A 34 -25.33 3.98 -0.86
CA GLY A 34 -24.46 5.16 -0.78
C GLY A 34 -23.97 5.44 0.64
N VAL A 35 -24.86 5.33 1.64
CA VAL A 35 -24.50 5.49 3.05
C VAL A 35 -23.62 4.34 3.54
N ALA A 36 -23.90 3.10 3.12
CA ALA A 36 -23.04 1.96 3.43
C ALA A 36 -21.64 2.10 2.80
N TYR A 37 -21.55 2.56 1.56
CA TYR A 37 -20.27 2.80 0.90
C TYR A 37 -19.46 3.89 1.61
N LEU A 38 -20.09 5.01 1.95
CA LEU A 38 -19.44 6.11 2.69
C LEU A 38 -19.03 5.68 4.11
N ALA A 39 -19.88 4.92 4.80
CA ALA A 39 -19.57 4.40 6.12
C ALA A 39 -18.41 3.39 6.07
N VAL A 40 -18.37 2.50 5.07
CA VAL A 40 -17.28 1.56 4.87
C VAL A 40 -16.00 2.28 4.47
N SER A 41 -16.05 3.26 3.56
CA SER A 41 -14.86 4.02 3.18
C SER A 41 -14.29 4.82 4.35
N GLN A 42 -15.17 5.45 5.14
CA GLN A 42 -14.77 6.27 6.28
C GLN A 42 -14.28 5.41 7.46
N TRP A 43 -14.84 4.22 7.65
CA TRP A 43 -14.34 3.25 8.61
C TRP A 43 -12.95 2.74 8.21
N ARG A 44 -12.75 2.39 6.94
CA ARG A 44 -11.46 1.93 6.40
C ARG A 44 -10.37 2.99 6.56
N SER A 45 -10.67 4.25 6.23
CA SER A 45 -9.73 5.37 6.44
C SER A 45 -9.37 5.62 7.90
N ASN A 46 -10.30 5.39 8.84
CA ASN A 46 -10.02 5.54 10.27
C ASN A 46 -9.22 4.36 10.85
N SER A 47 -9.46 3.12 10.38
CA SER A 47 -8.60 1.98 10.73
C SER A 47 -7.19 2.12 10.12
N ASP A 48 -7.10 2.61 8.88
CA ASP A 48 -5.82 2.88 8.21
C ASP A 48 -5.00 3.96 8.93
N ALA A 49 -5.62 4.81 9.77
CA ALA A 49 -4.94 5.79 10.61
C ALA A 49 -4.53 5.21 11.99
N ALA A 50 -5.27 4.25 12.52
CA ALA A 50 -4.99 3.62 13.81
C ALA A 50 -3.89 2.54 13.74
N ASP A 51 -3.71 1.91 12.57
CA ASP A 51 -2.76 0.81 12.35
C ASP A 51 -1.42 1.28 11.73
N ARG A 52 -1.16 2.59 11.70
CA ARG A 52 0.08 3.14 11.13
C ARG A 52 1.23 3.04 12.13
N ILE A 53 2.39 2.62 11.63
CA ILE A 53 3.65 2.74 12.35
C ILE A 53 4.22 4.13 12.11
N VAL A 54 4.59 4.81 13.21
CA VAL A 54 5.20 6.15 13.18
C VAL A 54 6.70 6.00 13.41
N SER A 55 7.51 6.47 12.47
CA SER A 55 8.97 6.55 12.61
C SER A 55 9.41 8.00 12.62
N GLU A 56 9.62 8.55 13.82
CA GLU A 56 10.15 9.91 14.00
C GLU A 56 11.54 10.06 13.35
N ALA A 57 12.38 9.03 13.45
CA ALA A 57 13.72 9.03 12.86
C ALA A 57 13.71 9.12 11.33
N ALA A 58 12.70 8.56 10.68
CA ALA A 58 12.50 8.67 9.23
C ALA A 58 11.65 9.89 8.83
N GLY A 59 10.97 10.55 9.78
CA GLY A 59 10.02 11.62 9.49
C GLY A 59 8.81 11.14 8.69
N MET A 60 8.38 9.90 8.87
CA MET A 60 7.21 9.34 8.16
C MET A 60 6.36 8.43 9.06
N SER A 61 5.13 8.20 8.62
CA SER A 61 4.30 7.07 9.03
C SER A 61 3.96 6.19 7.82
N PHE A 62 3.69 4.91 8.05
CA PHE A 62 3.32 3.93 7.01
C PHE A 62 2.47 2.80 7.60
N VAL A 63 1.89 1.98 6.73
CA VAL A 63 1.16 0.76 7.12
C VAL A 63 2.01 -0.45 6.77
N ALA A 64 2.39 -1.27 7.76
CA ALA A 64 3.14 -2.49 7.50
C ALA A 64 2.29 -3.49 6.69
N PRO A 65 2.90 -4.29 5.80
CA PRO A 65 2.19 -5.40 5.18
C PRO A 65 1.64 -6.38 6.22
N GLU A 66 0.57 -7.09 5.89
CA GLU A 66 -0.06 -8.05 6.82
C GLU A 66 0.95 -9.10 7.30
N GLY A 67 1.01 -9.32 8.61
CA GLY A 67 1.93 -10.29 9.23
C GLY A 67 3.37 -9.79 9.38
N TRP A 68 3.67 -8.54 8.98
CA TRP A 68 4.95 -7.89 9.23
C TRP A 68 4.87 -6.99 10.46
N GLN A 69 5.97 -6.92 11.20
CA GLN A 69 6.10 -6.08 12.38
C GLN A 69 7.47 -5.40 12.38
N GLU A 70 7.59 -4.29 13.11
CA GLU A 70 8.89 -3.67 13.32
C GLU A 70 9.81 -4.63 14.08
N ALA A 71 11.03 -4.80 13.57
CA ALA A 71 12.01 -5.71 14.16
C ALA A 71 12.37 -5.25 15.58
N SER A 72 12.39 -6.20 16.53
CA SER A 72 12.65 -5.87 17.94
C SER A 72 14.12 -5.48 18.18
N GLN A 73 14.34 -4.39 18.92
CA GLN A 73 15.69 -3.90 19.24
C GLN A 73 16.48 -4.84 20.17
N GLU A 74 15.81 -5.73 20.91
CA GLU A 74 16.44 -6.65 21.88
C GLU A 74 17.24 -7.80 21.22
N GLY A 75 17.05 -8.04 19.92
CA GLY A 75 17.76 -9.05 19.13
C GLY A 75 19.17 -8.67 18.65
N GLY A 76 19.63 -7.44 18.93
CA GLY A 76 21.07 -7.12 18.90
C GLY A 76 21.67 -6.78 17.53
N GLY A 77 21.15 -5.75 16.86
CA GLY A 77 21.86 -5.11 15.75
C GLY A 77 21.37 -3.70 15.48
N ARG A 78 22.26 -2.71 15.54
CA ARG A 78 22.02 -1.40 14.94
C ARG A 78 21.72 -1.62 13.45
N LEU A 79 20.63 -1.06 12.93
CA LEU A 79 20.33 -1.12 11.50
C LEU A 79 21.56 -0.68 10.69
N VAL A 80 21.98 -1.53 9.76
CA VAL A 80 23.10 -1.23 8.85
C VAL A 80 22.66 -0.17 7.84
N TYR A 81 21.39 -0.25 7.42
CA TYR A 81 20.74 0.70 6.51
C TYR A 81 19.32 1.02 6.98
N GLY A 82 18.89 2.25 6.72
CA GLY A 82 17.54 2.71 7.01
C GLY A 82 17.31 3.11 8.46
N GLN A 83 16.09 3.53 8.73
CA GLN A 83 15.60 3.91 10.06
C GLN A 83 14.58 2.91 10.59
N VAL A 84 14.04 2.05 9.72
CA VAL A 84 13.05 1.04 10.07
C VAL A 84 13.42 -0.26 9.38
N ALA A 85 13.31 -1.38 10.12
CA ALA A 85 13.26 -2.72 9.55
C ALA A 85 11.96 -3.39 9.94
N LEU A 86 11.30 -4.02 8.98
CA LEU A 86 10.20 -4.92 9.24
C LEU A 86 10.67 -6.36 9.04
N GLU A 87 10.18 -7.23 9.92
CA GLU A 87 10.40 -8.66 9.87
C GLU A 87 9.06 -9.39 9.93
N GLN A 88 9.04 -10.59 9.35
CA GLN A 88 7.95 -11.53 9.55
C GLN A 88 8.37 -12.54 10.62
N PRO A 89 7.59 -12.75 11.69
CA PRO A 89 7.93 -13.72 12.72
C PRO A 89 8.17 -15.13 12.14
N GLY A 90 9.41 -15.63 12.26
CA GLY A 90 9.81 -16.94 11.74
C GLY A 90 10.00 -16.99 10.22
N GLY A 91 9.96 -15.85 9.52
CA GLY A 91 10.26 -15.73 8.09
C GLY A 91 11.69 -15.29 7.81
N GLU A 92 12.12 -15.42 6.55
CA GLU A 92 13.46 -15.05 6.08
C GLU A 92 13.51 -13.72 5.32
N GLY A 93 12.36 -13.10 5.06
CA GLY A 93 12.27 -11.82 4.36
C GLY A 93 12.60 -10.63 5.26
N ALA A 94 13.15 -9.58 4.66
CA ALA A 94 13.39 -8.31 5.33
C ALA A 94 12.90 -7.14 4.47
N ILE A 95 12.25 -6.18 5.13
CA ILE A 95 11.89 -4.89 4.53
C ILE A 95 12.64 -3.80 5.26
N LEU A 96 13.41 -2.99 4.54
CA LEU A 96 14.11 -1.84 5.06
C LEU A 96 13.46 -0.57 4.52
N LEU A 97 13.25 0.41 5.40
CA LEU A 97 12.69 1.70 5.03
C LEU A 97 13.46 2.84 5.65
N GLY A 98 13.37 4.00 5.02
CA GLY A 98 14.02 5.17 5.56
C GLY A 98 13.80 6.46 4.78
N LYS A 99 14.33 7.55 5.34
CA LYS A 99 14.49 8.82 4.61
C LYS A 99 15.61 8.65 3.60
N LEU A 100 15.42 9.15 2.39
CA LEU A 100 16.43 9.16 1.34
C LEU A 100 17.27 10.43 1.48
N ASP A 101 18.23 10.41 2.39
CA ASP A 101 19.18 11.50 2.60
C ASP A 101 20.52 11.27 1.90
N SER A 102 21.41 12.27 1.98
CA SER A 102 22.71 12.29 1.30
C SER A 102 23.69 11.20 1.74
N SER A 103 23.40 10.44 2.79
CA SER A 103 24.20 9.28 3.20
C SER A 103 23.96 8.05 2.32
N LEU A 104 22.83 7.99 1.60
CA LEU A 104 22.51 6.89 0.71
C LEU A 104 22.91 7.20 -0.73
N PHE A 105 23.63 6.28 -1.37
CA PHE A 105 24.11 6.43 -2.75
C PHE A 105 23.00 6.75 -3.76
N ALA A 106 21.78 6.25 -3.55
CA ALA A 106 20.63 6.53 -4.41
C ALA A 106 20.12 7.97 -4.32
N SER A 107 20.48 8.73 -3.28
CA SER A 107 20.04 10.12 -3.11
C SER A 107 20.65 11.06 -4.15
N ALA A 108 21.77 10.66 -4.77
CA ALA A 108 22.42 11.42 -5.84
C ALA A 108 21.56 11.48 -7.11
N GLU A 109 20.62 10.57 -7.26
CA GLU A 109 19.67 10.57 -8.36
C GLU A 109 18.52 11.51 -8.04
N SER A 110 18.24 12.48 -8.92
CA SER A 110 17.12 13.42 -8.75
C SER A 110 15.78 12.84 -9.20
N ASP A 111 15.81 11.88 -10.13
CA ASP A 111 14.63 11.20 -10.66
C ASP A 111 14.29 9.97 -9.80
N ASN A 112 13.01 9.83 -9.39
CA ASN A 112 12.59 8.76 -8.48
C ASN A 112 12.69 7.37 -9.12
N ALA A 113 12.37 7.21 -10.40
CA ALA A 113 12.53 5.94 -11.10
C ALA A 113 13.99 5.49 -11.15
N LYS A 114 14.90 6.41 -11.47
CA LYS A 114 16.33 6.14 -11.45
C LYS A 114 16.84 5.87 -10.03
N ALA A 115 16.41 6.64 -9.03
CA ALA A 115 16.76 6.43 -7.64
C ALA A 115 16.32 5.04 -7.14
N ALA A 116 15.09 4.62 -7.45
CA ALA A 116 14.56 3.31 -7.06
C ALA A 116 15.35 2.15 -7.68
N CYS A 117 15.67 2.22 -8.98
CA CYS A 117 16.48 1.18 -9.61
C CYS A 117 17.95 1.17 -9.15
N THR A 118 18.54 2.35 -8.90
CA THR A 118 19.87 2.47 -8.31
C THR A 118 19.88 1.86 -6.92
N LEU A 119 18.92 2.23 -6.06
CA LEU A 119 18.74 1.67 -4.73
C LEU A 119 18.62 0.14 -4.76
N GLY A 120 17.69 -0.39 -5.53
CA GLY A 120 17.50 -1.84 -5.66
C GLY A 120 18.77 -2.54 -6.12
N SER A 121 19.49 -1.95 -7.08
CA SER A 121 20.78 -2.48 -7.55
C SER A 121 21.83 -2.57 -6.45
N GLY A 122 22.04 -1.49 -5.69
CA GLY A 122 23.06 -1.44 -4.65
C GLY A 122 22.69 -2.29 -3.43
N MET A 123 21.42 -2.33 -3.04
CA MET A 123 20.95 -3.21 -1.97
C MET A 123 21.03 -4.68 -2.37
N GLY A 124 20.63 -5.02 -3.59
CA GLY A 124 20.79 -6.38 -4.10
C GLY A 124 22.25 -6.82 -4.15
N GLU A 125 23.18 -5.97 -4.58
CA GLU A 125 24.61 -6.30 -4.56
C GLU A 125 25.16 -6.48 -3.15
N PHE A 126 24.66 -5.72 -2.18
CA PHE A 126 25.11 -5.81 -0.79
C PHE A 126 24.56 -7.06 -0.07
N PHE A 127 23.30 -7.41 -0.28
CA PHE A 127 22.61 -8.44 0.49
C PHE A 127 22.59 -9.82 -0.20
N LEU A 128 22.76 -9.89 -1.52
CA LEU A 128 22.73 -11.16 -2.21
C LEU A 128 24.12 -11.84 -2.16
N PRO A 129 24.17 -13.15 -1.93
CA PRO A 129 25.43 -13.87 -1.67
C PRO A 129 26.32 -14.00 -2.91
N SER A 130 25.76 -13.84 -4.10
CA SER A 130 26.44 -14.08 -5.37
C SER A 130 25.95 -13.14 -6.46
N SER A 131 26.73 -13.01 -7.52
CA SER A 131 26.30 -12.33 -8.73
C SER A 131 25.38 -13.23 -9.55
N GLY A 132 24.42 -12.61 -10.24
CA GLY A 132 23.48 -13.34 -11.09
C GLY A 132 22.88 -12.44 -12.16
N GLU A 133 22.18 -13.05 -13.10
CA GLU A 133 21.46 -12.33 -14.14
C GLU A 133 20.16 -11.75 -13.56
N ARG A 134 19.95 -10.44 -13.70
CA ARG A 134 18.68 -9.81 -13.32
C ARG A 134 17.64 -10.03 -14.41
N VAL A 135 16.60 -10.78 -14.09
CA VAL A 135 15.47 -11.17 -14.95
C VAL A 135 14.15 -10.65 -14.39
N ASP A 136 13.05 -10.81 -15.14
CA ASP A 136 11.69 -10.45 -14.71
C ASP A 136 11.58 -9.04 -14.11
N ARG A 137 12.18 -8.06 -14.81
CA ARG A 137 12.28 -6.68 -14.34
C ARG A 137 10.97 -5.93 -14.55
N GLU A 138 10.63 -5.07 -13.60
CA GLU A 138 9.43 -4.26 -13.65
C GLU A 138 9.66 -2.91 -12.99
N ASN A 139 9.22 -1.85 -13.64
CA ASN A 139 9.18 -0.51 -13.07
C ASN A 139 7.73 -0.04 -13.02
N ARG A 140 7.31 0.56 -11.91
CA ARG A 140 5.96 1.09 -11.75
C ARG A 140 5.98 2.43 -11.03
N GLU A 141 5.16 3.35 -11.50
CA GLU A 141 4.83 4.57 -10.79
C GLU A 141 4.08 4.22 -9.49
N VAL A 142 4.38 4.93 -8.41
CA VAL A 142 3.76 4.81 -7.09
C VAL A 142 2.93 6.06 -6.83
N LYS A 143 1.64 5.89 -6.51
CA LYS A 143 0.69 6.98 -6.25
C LYS A 143 0.04 6.83 -4.87
N GLY A 144 0.67 7.42 -3.88
CA GLY A 144 0.15 7.48 -2.51
C GLY A 144 -0.79 8.65 -2.28
N ARG A 145 -1.31 8.72 -1.04
CA ARG A 145 -2.19 9.83 -0.62
C ARG A 145 -1.45 11.16 -0.51
N GLU A 146 -0.20 11.13 -0.04
CA GLU A 146 0.63 12.31 0.21
C GLU A 146 1.99 12.25 -0.49
N VAL A 147 2.25 11.17 -1.23
CA VAL A 147 3.53 10.92 -1.89
C VAL A 147 3.33 10.43 -3.32
N ASP A 148 4.26 10.81 -4.19
CA ASP A 148 4.40 10.30 -5.55
C ASP A 148 5.81 9.73 -5.72
N GLY A 149 5.97 8.73 -6.58
CA GLY A 149 7.30 8.24 -6.94
C GLY A 149 7.28 7.03 -7.83
N ASP A 150 8.29 6.17 -7.66
CA ASP A 150 8.50 5.04 -8.54
C ASP A 150 9.08 3.85 -7.77
N SER A 151 8.86 2.67 -8.34
CA SER A 151 9.37 1.40 -7.88
C SER A 151 10.09 0.66 -8.98
N CYS A 152 11.05 -0.17 -8.56
CA CYS A 152 11.86 -1.02 -9.41
C CYS A 152 11.93 -2.41 -8.78
N PHE A 153 11.55 -3.42 -9.55
CA PHE A 153 11.59 -4.82 -9.17
C PHE A 153 12.44 -5.61 -10.13
N TYR A 154 13.13 -6.62 -9.62
CA TYR A 154 13.72 -7.68 -10.44
C TYR A 154 13.90 -8.96 -9.65
N ARG A 155 14.02 -10.06 -10.39
CA ARG A 155 14.53 -11.33 -9.87
C ARG A 155 15.98 -11.51 -10.25
N VAL A 156 16.71 -12.28 -9.45
CA VAL A 156 18.06 -12.72 -9.77
C VAL A 156 18.04 -14.21 -10.06
N ARG A 157 18.52 -14.56 -11.25
CA ARG A 157 18.82 -15.93 -11.64
C ARG A 157 20.32 -16.16 -11.48
N PHE A 158 20.70 -17.02 -10.56
CA PHE A 158 22.08 -17.42 -10.34
C PHE A 158 22.52 -18.46 -11.39
N ALA A 159 23.83 -18.68 -11.53
CA ALA A 159 24.39 -19.59 -12.53
C ALA A 159 24.23 -21.08 -12.16
N ASP A 160 24.13 -21.38 -10.86
CA ASP A 160 23.91 -22.72 -10.30
C ASP A 160 22.43 -22.91 -9.87
N ASP A 161 22.07 -24.07 -9.31
CA ASP A 161 20.73 -24.38 -8.75
C ASP A 161 20.37 -23.52 -7.49
N ASP A 162 21.04 -22.38 -7.30
CA ASP A 162 20.86 -21.48 -6.17
C ASP A 162 19.44 -20.91 -6.13
N PRO A 163 18.87 -20.72 -4.91
CA PRO A 163 17.51 -20.25 -4.75
C PRO A 163 17.37 -18.86 -5.37
N GLN A 164 16.28 -18.65 -6.11
CA GLN A 164 15.98 -17.35 -6.70
C GLN A 164 15.93 -16.27 -5.61
N ALA A 165 16.48 -15.11 -5.93
CA ALA A 165 16.34 -13.92 -5.09
C ALA A 165 15.48 -12.89 -5.80
N GLU A 166 14.75 -12.11 -5.02
CA GLU A 166 13.87 -11.06 -5.50
C GLU A 166 14.19 -9.76 -4.77
N VAL A 167 14.23 -8.65 -5.52
CA VAL A 167 14.47 -7.32 -4.96
C VAL A 167 13.40 -6.40 -5.47
N TYR A 168 12.67 -5.79 -4.54
CA TYR A 168 11.84 -4.63 -4.79
C TYR A 168 12.45 -3.42 -4.11
N ALA A 169 12.48 -2.30 -4.81
CA ALA A 169 12.86 -1.02 -4.25
C ALA A 169 11.86 0.05 -4.69
N ALA A 170 11.56 1.00 -3.83
CA ALA A 170 10.75 2.16 -4.16
C ALA A 170 11.37 3.43 -3.59
N VAL A 171 11.19 4.53 -4.30
CA VAL A 171 11.50 5.89 -3.84
C VAL A 171 10.27 6.74 -4.07
N VAL A 172 9.78 7.35 -3.00
CA VAL A 172 8.60 8.23 -3.00
C VAL A 172 8.96 9.59 -2.43
N SER A 173 8.21 10.61 -2.81
CA SER A 173 8.50 12.00 -2.48
C SER A 173 7.25 12.79 -2.11
N SER A 174 7.41 13.74 -1.20
CA SER A 174 6.44 14.79 -0.90
C SER A 174 7.17 16.12 -0.78
N GLY A 175 6.93 17.04 -1.73
CA GLY A 175 7.77 18.24 -1.86
C GLY A 175 9.24 17.87 -2.09
N ASP A 176 10.12 18.42 -1.26
CA ASP A 176 11.56 18.16 -1.32
C ASP A 176 12.00 16.92 -0.51
N GLU A 177 11.08 16.33 0.26
CA GLU A 177 11.38 15.16 1.09
C GLU A 177 11.18 13.87 0.30
N ARG A 178 12.06 12.90 0.55
CA ARG A 178 12.03 11.59 -0.11
C ARG A 178 12.23 10.47 0.88
N TRP A 179 11.56 9.36 0.64
CA TRP A 179 11.66 8.12 1.40
C TRP A 179 11.92 6.96 0.47
N TRP A 180 12.50 5.90 1.02
CA TRP A 180 12.81 4.70 0.29
C TRP A 180 12.35 3.45 1.02
N ILE A 181 12.09 2.42 0.23
CA ILE A 181 11.76 1.06 0.67
C ILE A 181 12.63 0.10 -0.11
N THR A 182 13.15 -0.94 0.55
CA THR A 182 13.67 -2.15 -0.10
C THR A 182 13.04 -3.37 0.55
N TRP A 183 12.51 -4.29 -0.25
CA TRP A 183 12.06 -5.61 0.19
C TRP A 183 12.93 -6.66 -0.50
N LEU A 184 13.62 -7.46 0.31
CA LEU A 184 14.43 -8.58 -0.12
C LEU A 184 13.64 -9.88 0.08
N GLY A 185 13.48 -10.65 -0.99
CA GLY A 185 12.81 -11.95 -0.99
C GLY A 185 13.69 -13.06 -1.56
N ASN A 186 13.28 -14.29 -1.31
CA ASN A 186 13.90 -15.50 -1.84
C ASN A 186 12.84 -16.50 -2.29
N ALA A 187 13.24 -17.72 -2.66
CA ALA A 187 12.31 -18.74 -3.13
C ALA A 187 11.26 -19.16 -2.09
N ASP A 188 11.61 -19.15 -0.80
CA ASP A 188 10.75 -19.56 0.31
C ASP A 188 9.90 -18.40 0.87
N ALA A 189 10.38 -17.17 0.71
CA ALA A 189 9.72 -15.93 1.08
C ALA A 189 9.83 -14.91 -0.08
N PRO A 190 9.05 -15.09 -1.17
CA PRO A 190 9.10 -14.20 -2.32
C PRO A 190 8.56 -12.81 -1.96
N VAL A 191 8.93 -11.80 -2.75
CA VAL A 191 8.39 -10.46 -2.60
C VAL A 191 6.92 -10.46 -3.02
N ASP A 192 6.02 -10.15 -2.09
CA ASP A 192 4.67 -9.76 -2.44
C ASP A 192 4.71 -8.36 -3.04
N ARG A 193 4.78 -8.29 -4.37
CA ARG A 193 4.89 -7.03 -5.12
C ARG A 193 3.68 -6.12 -4.91
N ALA A 194 2.49 -6.68 -4.66
CA ALA A 194 1.30 -5.86 -4.43
C ALA A 194 1.37 -5.23 -3.03
N ALA A 195 1.76 -6.01 -2.03
CA ALA A 195 1.95 -5.50 -0.68
C ALA A 195 3.12 -4.51 -0.57
N ALA A 196 4.22 -4.77 -1.29
CA ALA A 196 5.38 -3.86 -1.36
C ALA A 196 5.00 -2.51 -2.00
N HIS A 197 4.14 -2.55 -3.03
CA HIS A 197 3.61 -1.36 -3.66
C HIS A 197 2.66 -0.59 -2.73
N ALA A 198 1.72 -1.29 -2.10
CA ALA A 198 0.79 -0.70 -1.14
C ALA A 198 1.52 -0.05 0.06
N LEU A 199 2.60 -0.69 0.55
CA LEU A 199 3.46 -0.11 1.58
C LEU A 199 4.05 1.24 1.11
N ALA A 200 4.54 1.32 -0.12
CA ALA A 200 5.09 2.55 -0.69
C ALA A 200 4.03 3.65 -0.85
N GLU A 201 2.83 3.31 -1.36
CA GLU A 201 1.70 4.23 -1.45
C GLU A 201 1.20 4.69 -0.08
N SER A 202 1.40 3.87 0.95
CA SER A 202 0.94 4.19 2.29
C SER A 202 1.74 5.31 2.94
N ILE A 203 3.00 5.56 2.54
CA ILE A 203 3.89 6.53 3.20
C ILE A 203 3.24 7.92 3.30
N GLN A 204 3.33 8.50 4.49
CA GLN A 204 2.89 9.86 4.79
C GLN A 204 3.98 10.57 5.60
N PRO A 205 4.37 11.81 5.22
CA PRO A 205 5.22 12.66 6.05
C PRO A 205 4.60 12.88 7.45
N LEU A 206 5.45 13.14 8.46
CA LEU A 206 5.02 13.52 9.82
C LEU A 206 4.83 15.03 9.99
#